data_AF-A0A9X3Z050-F1
#
_entry.id   AF-A0A9X3Z050-F1
#
_cell.length_a   1.000
_cell.length_b   1.000
_cell.length_c   1.000
_cell.angle_alpha   90.00
_cell.angle_beta   90.00
_cell.angle_gamma   90.00
#
_symmetry.space_group_name_H-M   'P 1'
#
loop_
_entity.id
_entity.type
_entity.pdbx_description
1 polymer ?
#
loop_
_entity_poly.entity_id
_entity_poly.type
_entity_poly.pdbx_seq_one_letter_code
_entity_poly.pdbx_strand_id
1 'polypeptide(L)'
;MRARLLCDHHARVANPIRFHAGQQVAIGVRDEEWPAFAWVNTGQGHAGWAPVAWLRPLGDGLAEALRDYDARELVAMQGEDVLLHHEHGGWWWSERADGTQGWLPAADLELLDDTTPPLPAAQENLP
;
A
#
# COMPACT_ATOMS: atom_id res chain seq x y z
N MET A 1 -13.51 3.40 -0.76
CA MET A 1 -13.78 2.52 0.39
C MET A 1 -13.03 3.08 1.59
N ARG A 2 -13.46 2.84 2.83
CA ARG A 2 -12.73 3.30 4.03
C ARG A 2 -12.30 2.10 4.84
N ALA A 3 -11.21 2.24 5.57
CA ALA A 3 -10.79 1.25 6.55
C ALA A 3 -10.25 1.93 7.80
N ARG A 4 -10.27 1.19 8.89
CA ARG A 4 -9.68 1.57 10.16
C ARG A 4 -8.47 0.68 10.45
N LEU A 5 -7.40 1.27 10.97
CA LEU A 5 -6.25 0.47 11.40
C LEU A 5 -6.57 -0.32 12.66
N LEU A 6 -6.29 -1.62 12.61
CA LEU A 6 -6.43 -2.54 13.74
C LEU A 6 -5.20 -2.52 14.66
N CYS A 7 -4.04 -2.08 14.18
CA CYS A 7 -2.81 -1.95 14.95
C CYS A 7 -1.93 -0.82 14.40
N ASP A 8 -0.88 -0.46 15.14
CA ASP A 8 0.07 0.57 14.70
C ASP A 8 0.90 0.07 13.52
N HIS A 9 0.77 0.74 12.37
CA HIS A 9 1.57 0.47 11.19
C HIS A 9 2.67 1.53 11.05
N HIS A 10 3.91 1.07 11.15
CA HIS A 10 5.08 1.89 10.90
C HIS A 10 5.70 1.49 9.56
N ALA A 11 5.99 2.48 8.72
CA ALA A 11 6.73 2.28 7.49
C ALA A 11 8.05 1.57 7.78
N ARG A 12 8.18 0.32 7.33
CA ARG A 12 9.42 -0.46 7.49
C ARG A 12 10.42 -0.09 6.41
N VAL A 13 9.94 0.37 5.26
CA VAL A 13 10.78 0.88 4.17
C VAL A 13 11.09 2.35 4.40
N ALA A 14 12.30 2.63 4.91
CA ALA A 14 12.78 3.99 5.15
C ALA A 14 12.94 4.82 3.87
N ASN A 15 13.07 4.19 2.71
CA ASN A 15 13.29 4.88 1.44
C ASN A 15 12.47 4.25 0.30
N PRO A 16 11.17 4.57 0.21
CA PRO A 16 10.31 3.96 -0.77
C PRO A 16 10.73 4.35 -2.18
N ILE A 17 10.65 3.37 -3.10
CA ILE A 17 10.85 3.66 -4.51
C ILE A 17 9.67 4.45 -5.04
N ARG A 18 10.00 5.44 -5.88
CA ARG A 18 9.01 6.20 -6.63
C ARG A 18 9.49 6.34 -8.06
N PHE A 19 8.60 6.00 -8.98
CA PHE A 19 8.86 6.18 -10.40
C PHE A 19 7.60 6.58 -11.15
N HIS A 20 7.80 7.21 -12.29
CA HIS A 20 6.73 7.68 -13.16
C HIS A 20 6.55 6.77 -14.38
N ALA A 21 5.38 6.79 -14.99
CA ALA A 21 5.13 6.13 -16.26
C ALA A 21 6.17 6.55 -17.31
N GLY A 22 6.75 5.59 -18.01
CA GLY A 22 7.84 5.76 -18.98
C GLY A 22 9.24 5.88 -18.35
N GLN A 23 9.37 5.92 -17.02
CA GLN A 23 10.67 5.96 -16.37
C GLN A 23 11.37 4.61 -16.46
N GLN A 24 12.65 4.62 -16.83
CA GLN A 24 13.50 3.44 -16.79
C GLN A 24 14.03 3.22 -15.37
N VAL A 25 13.88 2.01 -14.89
CA VAL A 25 14.27 1.57 -13.55
C VAL A 25 15.03 0.26 -13.65
N ALA A 26 16.00 0.04 -12.76
CA ALA A 26 16.72 -1.22 -12.70
C ALA A 26 15.88 -2.25 -11.95
N ILE A 27 15.58 -3.39 -12.58
CA ILE A 27 14.90 -4.52 -11.95
C ILE A 27 15.94 -5.57 -11.56
N GLY A 28 15.99 -5.87 -10.27
CA GLY A 28 16.90 -6.83 -9.66
C GLY A 28 16.22 -8.17 -9.43
N VAL A 29 16.31 -8.63 -8.19
CA VAL A 29 15.83 -9.96 -7.78
C VAL A 29 14.30 -9.97 -7.75
N ARG A 30 13.70 -11.07 -8.23
CA ARG A 30 12.26 -11.34 -8.05
C ARG A 30 12.07 -12.01 -6.70
N ASP A 31 11.00 -11.66 -6.00
CA ASP A 31 10.70 -12.32 -4.74
C ASP A 31 10.30 -13.78 -4.99
N GLU A 32 10.86 -14.71 -4.22
CA GLU A 32 10.55 -16.15 -4.34
C GLU A 32 9.21 -16.49 -3.67
N GLU A 33 8.84 -15.79 -2.60
CA GLU A 33 7.55 -15.91 -1.94
C GLU A 33 6.45 -15.17 -2.73
N TRP A 34 6.81 -14.07 -3.39
CA TRP A 34 5.89 -13.20 -4.12
C TRP A 34 6.36 -12.95 -5.56
N PRO A 35 6.20 -13.92 -6.48
CA PRO A 35 6.72 -13.83 -7.85
C PRO A 35 6.10 -12.69 -8.69
N ALA A 36 5.02 -12.09 -8.19
CA ALA A 36 4.37 -10.89 -8.73
C ALA A 36 5.10 -9.58 -8.38
N PHE A 37 6.10 -9.62 -7.50
CA PHE A 37 6.91 -8.47 -7.10
C PHE A 37 8.38 -8.68 -7.48
N ALA A 38 9.03 -7.59 -7.86
CA ALA A 38 10.46 -7.56 -8.09
C ALA A 38 11.09 -6.36 -7.39
N TRP A 39 12.34 -6.55 -6.96
CA TRP A 39 13.13 -5.50 -6.37
C TRP A 39 13.54 -4.53 -7.47
N VAL A 40 13.08 -3.29 -7.37
CA VAL A 40 13.39 -2.22 -8.31
C VAL A 40 14.27 -1.19 -7.64
N ASN A 41 15.23 -0.67 -8.40
CA ASN A 41 16.12 0.41 -8.01
C ASN A 41 16.01 1.54 -9.03
N THR A 42 15.57 2.72 -8.59
CA THR A 42 15.38 3.90 -9.44
C THR A 42 16.65 4.74 -9.59
N GLY A 43 17.77 4.28 -9.02
CA GLY A 43 18.98 5.09 -8.81
C GLY A 43 18.84 5.98 -7.57
N GLN A 44 19.95 6.59 -7.13
CA GLN A 44 20.01 7.48 -5.95
C GLN A 44 19.74 6.81 -4.59
N GLY A 45 19.94 5.49 -4.48
CA GLY A 45 19.76 4.76 -3.22
C GLY A 45 18.31 4.48 -2.84
N HIS A 46 17.37 4.66 -3.79
CA HIS A 46 15.97 4.34 -3.63
C HIS A 46 15.72 2.96 -4.26
N ALA A 47 15.43 1.98 -3.41
CA ALA A 47 15.20 0.61 -3.82
C ALA A 47 14.06 -0.02 -3.00
N GLY A 48 13.24 -0.84 -3.64
CA GLY A 48 12.02 -1.35 -3.03
C GLY A 48 11.31 -2.37 -3.92
N TRP A 49 10.23 -2.95 -3.41
CA TRP A 49 9.43 -3.92 -4.16
C TRP A 49 8.41 -3.21 -5.04
N ALA A 50 8.34 -3.59 -6.31
CA ALA A 50 7.32 -3.12 -7.25
C ALA A 50 6.66 -4.31 -7.96
N PRO A 51 5.35 -4.20 -8.29
CA PRO A 51 4.69 -5.24 -9.06
C PRO A 51 5.30 -5.38 -10.45
N VAL A 52 5.70 -6.60 -10.83
CA VAL A 52 6.20 -6.85 -12.20
C VAL A 52 5.12 -6.60 -13.25
N ALA A 53 3.84 -6.67 -12.89
CA ALA A 53 2.75 -6.32 -13.80
C ALA A 53 2.78 -4.84 -14.24
N TRP A 54 3.44 -3.96 -13.49
CA TRP A 54 3.54 -2.52 -13.77
C TRP A 54 4.88 -2.12 -14.39
N LEU A 55 5.74 -3.11 -14.64
CA LEU A 55 7.07 -2.95 -15.18
C LEU A 55 7.13 -3.70 -16.50
N ARG A 56 7.57 -3.02 -17.56
CA ARG A 56 7.87 -3.65 -18.84
C ARG A 56 9.36 -3.94 -18.91
N PRO A 57 9.80 -5.21 -18.87
CA PRO A 57 11.21 -5.54 -19.00
C PRO A 57 11.75 -5.01 -20.34
N LEU A 58 12.85 -4.26 -20.29
CA LEU A 58 13.55 -3.75 -21.47
C LEU A 58 14.73 -4.63 -21.88
N GLY A 59 15.20 -5.51 -20.99
CA GLY A 59 16.43 -6.28 -21.13
C GLY A 59 17.53 -5.79 -20.20
N ASP A 60 18.59 -6.58 -20.02
CA ASP A 60 19.78 -6.21 -19.22
C ASP A 60 19.51 -5.80 -17.76
N GLY A 61 18.46 -6.35 -17.14
CA GLY A 61 18.07 -5.98 -15.78
C GLY A 61 17.44 -4.58 -15.68
N LEU A 62 16.93 -4.05 -16.78
CA LEU A 62 16.16 -2.81 -16.83
C LEU A 62 14.69 -3.09 -17.13
N ALA A 63 13.83 -2.24 -16.59
CA ALA A 63 12.41 -2.21 -16.90
C ALA A 63 11.93 -0.76 -17.08
N GLU A 64 10.92 -0.59 -17.90
CA GLU A 64 10.19 0.66 -18.07
C GLU A 64 8.92 0.60 -17.22
N ALA A 65 8.73 1.59 -16.37
CA ALA A 65 7.50 1.74 -15.62
C ALA A 65 6.33 2.01 -16.57
N LEU A 66 5.28 1.19 -16.53
CA LEU A 66 4.09 1.39 -17.36
C LEU A 66 3.15 2.46 -16.79
N ARG A 67 3.32 2.78 -15.50
CA ARG A 67 2.51 3.72 -14.75
C ARG A 67 3.29 4.33 -13.59
N ASP A 68 2.77 5.42 -13.06
CA ASP A 68 3.27 6.01 -11.82
C ASP A 68 3.10 5.04 -10.65
N TYR A 69 4.16 4.86 -9.88
CA TYR A 69 4.18 3.99 -8.70
C TYR A 69 4.95 4.65 -7.57
N ASP A 70 4.43 4.46 -6.36
CA ASP A 70 5.08 4.84 -5.13
C ASP A 70 4.94 3.66 -4.15
N ALA A 71 6.07 3.13 -3.69
CA ALA A 71 6.12 2.04 -2.72
C ALA A 71 6.10 2.56 -1.26
N ARG A 72 5.75 3.84 -1.04
CA ARG A 72 5.65 4.42 0.29
C ARG A 72 4.64 3.65 1.12
N GLU A 73 5.08 3.20 2.28
CA GLU A 73 4.19 2.71 3.31
C GLU A 73 3.61 3.90 4.08
N LEU A 74 2.32 3.82 4.40
CA LEU A 74 1.67 4.86 5.18
C LEU A 74 1.91 4.60 6.66
N VAL A 75 2.42 5.59 7.40
CA VAL A 75 2.46 5.51 8.86
C VAL A 75 1.09 5.92 9.39
N ALA A 76 0.44 5.02 10.10
CA ALA A 76 -0.83 5.32 10.77
C ALA A 76 -0.94 4.47 12.05
N MET A 77 -1.63 5.02 13.05
CA MET A 77 -1.81 4.38 14.35
C MET A 77 -3.10 3.58 14.40
N GLN A 78 -3.19 2.64 15.35
CA GLN A 78 -4.42 1.93 15.65
C GLN A 78 -5.59 2.89 15.86
N GLY A 79 -6.73 2.58 15.25
CA GLY A 79 -7.95 3.38 15.35
C GLY A 79 -8.04 4.55 14.38
N GLU A 80 -6.99 4.81 13.58
CA GLU A 80 -7.07 5.82 12.52
C GLU A 80 -7.86 5.32 11.31
N ASP A 81 -8.67 6.23 10.74
CA ASP A 81 -9.45 5.99 9.53
C ASP A 81 -8.68 6.45 8.29
N VAL A 82 -8.62 5.57 7.29
CA VAL A 82 -7.96 5.80 5.99
C VAL A 82 -8.91 5.52 4.83
N LEU A 83 -8.70 6.24 3.73
CA LEU A 83 -9.38 6.04 2.45
C LEU A 83 -8.61 5.04 1.60
N LEU A 84 -9.26 3.93 1.25
CA LEU A 84 -8.69 2.90 0.40
C LEU A 84 -9.01 3.18 -1.07
N HIS A 85 -7.97 3.26 -1.89
CA HIS A 85 -8.03 3.53 -3.33
C HIS A 85 -8.01 2.25 -4.16
N HIS A 86 -6.97 1.42 -4.00
CA HIS A 86 -6.83 0.17 -4.74
C HIS A 86 -6.02 -0.87 -3.97
N GLU A 87 -6.34 -2.14 -4.20
CA GLU A 87 -5.69 -3.30 -3.58
C GLU A 87 -4.75 -3.98 -4.57
N HIS A 88 -3.61 -4.45 -4.07
CA HIS A 88 -2.69 -5.25 -4.85
C HIS A 88 -1.92 -6.23 -3.95
N GLY A 89 -2.15 -7.53 -4.14
CA GLY A 89 -1.36 -8.57 -3.51
C GLY A 89 -1.45 -8.59 -1.97
N GLY A 90 -2.61 -8.24 -1.42
CA GLY A 90 -2.84 -8.17 0.03
C GLY A 90 -2.46 -6.82 0.66
N TRP A 91 -2.16 -5.80 -0.14
CA TRP A 91 -1.86 -4.45 0.32
C TRP A 91 -2.82 -3.43 -0.30
N TRP A 92 -3.21 -2.41 0.46
CA TRP A 92 -4.07 -1.34 0.00
C TRP A 92 -3.32 -0.01 -0.08
N TRP A 93 -3.42 0.65 -1.23
CA TRP A 93 -3.06 2.06 -1.35
C TRP A 93 -4.09 2.89 -0.60
N SER A 94 -3.63 3.49 0.49
CA SER A 94 -4.45 4.14 1.51
C SER A 94 -4.07 5.61 1.63
N GLU A 95 -5.06 6.46 1.93
CA GLU A 95 -4.89 7.89 2.12
C GLU A 95 -5.45 8.33 3.47
N ARG A 96 -4.63 9.00 4.27
CA ARG A 96 -5.06 9.59 5.54
C ARG A 96 -5.82 10.89 5.32
N ALA A 97 -6.53 11.33 6.36
CA ALA A 97 -7.25 12.60 6.34
C ALA A 97 -6.34 13.84 6.13
N ASP A 98 -5.04 13.71 6.40
CA ASP A 98 -4.03 14.75 6.15
C ASP A 98 -3.54 14.79 4.69
N GLY A 99 -4.04 13.90 3.83
CA GLY A 99 -3.63 13.75 2.43
C GLY A 99 -2.37 12.90 2.23
N THR A 100 -1.80 12.34 3.30
CA THR A 100 -0.67 11.42 3.19
C THR A 100 -1.14 10.09 2.61
N GLN A 101 -0.49 9.65 1.54
CA GLN A 101 -0.81 8.39 0.86
C GLN A 101 0.30 7.36 1.07
N GLY A 102 -0.08 6.08 1.12
CA GLY A 102 0.86 4.97 1.19
C GLY A 102 0.18 3.60 1.27
N TRP A 103 0.97 2.55 1.13
CA TRP A 103 0.53 1.16 1.27
C TRP A 103 0.34 0.79 2.73
N LEU A 104 -0.75 0.09 3.01
CA LEU A 104 -1.04 -0.58 4.27
C LEU A 104 -1.43 -2.03 3.99
N PRO A 105 -0.97 -3.00 4.80
CA PRO A 105 -1.34 -4.39 4.62
C PRO A 105 -2.82 -4.57 4.93
N ALA A 106 -3.54 -5.30 4.07
CA ALA A 106 -4.96 -5.58 4.26
C ALA A 106 -5.25 -6.33 5.57
N ALA A 107 -4.26 -7.06 6.10
CA ALA A 107 -4.35 -7.76 7.37
C ALA A 107 -4.48 -6.83 8.58
N ASP A 108 -3.92 -5.62 8.50
CA ASP A 108 -3.94 -4.63 9.59
C ASP A 108 -5.09 -3.62 9.44
N LEU A 109 -5.95 -3.83 8.43
CA LEU A 109 -7.06 -2.95 8.08
C LEU A 109 -8.40 -3.63 8.31
N GLU A 110 -9.28 -2.95 9.01
CA GLU A 110 -10.70 -3.28 9.11
C GLU A 110 -11.47 -2.46 8.08
N LEU A 111 -12.04 -3.13 7.07
CA LEU A 111 -12.89 -2.47 6.09
C LEU A 111 -14.13 -1.90 6.79
N LEU A 112 -14.27 -0.57 6.74
CA LEU A 112 -15.46 0.11 7.21
C LEU A 112 -16.45 0.14 6.05
N ASP A 113 -17.34 -0.84 6.02
CA ASP A 113 -18.51 -0.78 5.16
C ASP A 113 -19.47 0.29 5.70
N ASP A 114 -19.95 1.18 4.83
CA ASP A 114 -20.97 2.22 5.13
C ASP A 114 -22.33 1.62 5.57
N THR A 115 -22.40 0.34 5.93
CA THR A 115 -23.62 -0.44 6.24
C THR A 115 -23.71 -0.96 7.66
N THR A 116 -22.90 -0.47 8.60
CA THR A 116 -23.16 -0.72 10.03
C THR A 116 -23.95 0.45 10.62
N PRO A 117 -25.30 0.40 10.69
CA PRO A 117 -26.02 1.29 11.59
C PRO A 117 -25.48 1.04 13.01
N PRO A 118 -25.30 2.08 13.84
CA PRO A 118 -24.96 1.87 15.23
C PRO A 118 -26.05 0.96 15.82
N LEU A 119 -25.63 -0.21 16.33
CA LEU A 119 -26.49 -1.04 17.16
C LEU A 119 -27.12 -0.12 18.20
N PRO A 120 -28.46 -0.03 18.31
CA PRO A 120 -29.05 0.72 19.40
C PRO A 120 -28.54 0.08 20.69
N ALA A 121 -27.76 0.86 21.46
CA ALA A 121 -27.35 0.49 22.79
C ALA A 121 -28.59 -0.03 23.51
N ALA A 122 -28.51 -1.27 23.99
CA ALA A 122 -29.56 -1.88 24.76
C ALA A 122 -30.02 -0.88 25.82
N GLN A 123 -31.27 -0.43 25.72
CA GLN A 123 -31.96 0.20 26.85
C GLN A 123 -32.24 -0.92 27.85
N GLU A 124 -31.19 -1.35 28.53
CA GLU A 124 -31.28 -1.98 29.82
C GLU A 124 -31.65 -0.88 30.81
N ASN A 125 -32.97 -0.68 30.99
CA ASN A 125 -33.58 -0.60 32.32
C ASN A 125 -35.08 -0.33 32.18
N LEU A 126 -35.84 -1.42 32.29
CA LEU A 126 -37.04 -1.45 33.13
C LEU A 126 -36.64 -1.07 34.56
N PRO A 127 -37.49 -0.38 35.33
CA PRO A 127 -38.85 -0.82 35.63
C PRO A 127 -39.98 0.13 35.24
#